data_AF-A0A392NLU0-F1
#
_entry.id   AF-A0A392NLU0-F1
#
_cell.length_a   1.000
_cell.length_b   1.000
_cell.length_c   1.000
_cell.angle_alpha   90.00
_cell.angle_beta   90.00
_cell.angle_gamma   90.00
#
_symmetry.space_group_name_H-M   'P 1'
#
loop_
_entity.id
_entity.type
_entity.pdbx_description
1 polymer ?
#
loop_
_entity_poly.entity_id
_entity_poly.type
_entity_poly.pdbx_seq_one_letter_code
_entity_poly.pdbx_strand_id
1 'polypeptide(L)'
;MSLLERMSDLLRWQKKDPSMVLPWKQDSLPIFSDLSPLYHTRKRPEPLTAQEERDLELANKRFLELCEKCVQSNIPLLVDAEFTSVQPAIDYFTYAAAIVHNKGENPIVFNTMQTYLKDAKDRLLLASKAADKMGIPMGFKLVRGAYMSSERKLAADLGFASPIHNTIKDTHKCFNDCSNFMLEKIANGPGGVVLATHNIESGKLAAAKAHELGMGK
;
A
#
# COMPACT_ATOMS: atom_id res chain seq x y z
N MET A 1 -2.66 -15.69 16.17
CA MET A 1 -2.52 -14.77 15.03
C MET A 1 -2.66 -13.36 15.57
N SER A 2 -1.87 -12.42 15.06
CA SER A 2 -2.04 -11.01 15.42
C SER A 2 -3.35 -10.48 14.85
N LEU A 3 -3.84 -9.37 15.40
CA LEU A 3 -5.04 -8.70 14.88
C LEU A 3 -4.88 -8.29 13.40
N LEU A 4 -3.69 -7.85 13.00
CA LEU A 4 -3.40 -7.49 11.60
C LEU A 4 -3.49 -8.69 10.66
N GLU A 5 -3.04 -9.88 11.09
CA GLU A 5 -3.20 -11.10 10.29
C GLU A 5 -4.67 -11.46 10.15
N ARG A 6 -5.44 -11.39 11.25
CA ARG A 6 -6.89 -11.67 11.28
C ARG A 6 -7.66 -10.72 10.36
N MET A 7 -7.38 -9.43 10.43
CA MET A 7 -7.95 -8.43 9.51
C MET A 7 -7.57 -8.70 8.07
N SER A 8 -6.31 -9.03 7.81
CA SER A 8 -5.83 -9.31 6.45
C SER A 8 -6.51 -10.54 5.86
N ASP A 9 -6.78 -11.57 6.67
CA ASP A 9 -7.53 -12.73 6.24
C ASP A 9 -8.99 -12.40 5.92
N LEU A 10 -9.66 -11.61 6.76
CA LEU A 10 -11.03 -11.16 6.49
C LEU A 10 -11.11 -10.32 5.21
N LEU A 11 -10.16 -9.40 5.00
CA LEU A 11 -10.06 -8.58 3.79
C LEU A 11 -9.80 -9.43 2.53
N ARG A 12 -8.87 -10.40 2.61
CA ARG A 12 -8.61 -11.35 1.51
C ARG A 12 -9.84 -12.20 1.20
N TRP A 13 -10.56 -12.66 2.23
CA TRP A 13 -11.78 -13.44 2.03
C TRP A 13 -12.86 -12.59 1.36
N GLN A 14 -13.07 -11.35 1.78
CA GLN A 14 -14.02 -10.43 1.14
C GLN A 14 -13.66 -10.17 -0.34
N LYS A 15 -12.38 -10.14 -0.72
CA LYS A 15 -11.98 -10.07 -2.14
C LYS A 15 -12.39 -11.31 -2.94
N LYS A 16 -12.41 -12.51 -2.32
CA LYS A 16 -12.89 -13.76 -2.96
C LYS A 16 -14.41 -13.86 -2.99
N ASP A 17 -15.04 -13.40 -1.92
CA ASP A 17 -16.47 -13.44 -1.68
C ASP A 17 -16.97 -12.04 -1.29
N PRO A 18 -17.32 -11.21 -2.28
CA PRO A 18 -17.80 -9.85 -2.04
C PRO A 18 -19.10 -9.76 -1.23
N SER A 19 -19.82 -10.89 -1.02
CA SER A 19 -21.01 -10.93 -0.17
C SER A 19 -20.68 -10.89 1.32
N MET A 20 -19.42 -11.14 1.70
CA MET A 20 -18.99 -11.04 3.10
C MET A 20 -19.03 -9.58 3.58
N VAL A 21 -19.86 -9.32 4.57
CA VAL A 21 -19.93 -8.04 5.28
C VAL A 21 -18.92 -8.04 6.42
N LEU A 22 -18.11 -6.99 6.49
CA LEU A 22 -17.17 -6.74 7.59
C LEU A 22 -17.68 -5.51 8.36
N PRO A 23 -18.33 -5.67 9.52
CA PRO A 23 -19.05 -4.59 10.19
C PRO A 23 -18.16 -3.43 10.64
N TRP A 24 -16.89 -3.72 10.93
CA TRP A 24 -15.88 -2.74 11.32
C TRP A 24 -15.21 -2.03 10.13
N LYS A 25 -15.48 -2.46 8.89
CA LYS A 25 -14.79 -1.94 7.70
C LYS A 25 -15.39 -0.61 7.27
N GLN A 26 -14.53 0.40 7.18
CA GLN A 26 -14.81 1.75 6.69
C GLN A 26 -14.41 1.88 5.21
N ASP A 27 -14.72 3.03 4.62
CA ASP A 27 -14.29 3.36 3.27
C ASP A 27 -12.75 3.37 3.17
N SER A 28 -12.25 2.79 2.08
CA SER A 28 -10.83 2.64 1.82
C SER A 28 -10.59 2.55 0.31
N LEU A 29 -9.35 2.77 -0.13
CA LEU A 29 -8.97 2.58 -1.53
C LEU A 29 -8.75 1.09 -1.83
N PRO A 30 -8.72 0.67 -3.12
CA PRO A 30 -8.43 -0.72 -3.48
C PRO A 30 -7.08 -1.20 -2.93
N ILE A 31 -7.12 -2.16 -2.00
CA ILE A 31 -5.94 -2.80 -1.40
C ILE A 31 -5.45 -4.03 -2.16
N PHE A 32 -6.25 -4.57 -3.08
CA PHE A 32 -5.92 -5.75 -3.90
C PHE A 32 -6.06 -5.45 -5.39
N SER A 33 -5.17 -6.03 -6.18
CA SER A 33 -5.36 -6.25 -7.61
C SER A 33 -5.75 -7.71 -7.88
N ASP A 34 -5.96 -8.05 -9.14
CA ASP A 34 -6.24 -9.45 -9.52
C ASP A 34 -4.98 -10.34 -9.48
N LEU A 35 -3.79 -9.73 -9.43
CA LEU A 35 -2.52 -10.43 -9.23
C LEU A 35 -2.17 -10.61 -7.74
N SER A 36 -2.94 -10.03 -6.83
CA SER A 36 -2.61 -10.06 -5.40
C SER A 36 -2.66 -11.48 -4.82
N PRO A 37 -1.69 -11.85 -3.96
CA PRO A 37 -1.64 -13.18 -3.38
C PRO A 37 -2.76 -13.37 -2.35
N LEU A 38 -3.76 -14.20 -2.71
CA LEU A 38 -4.87 -14.55 -1.80
C LEU A 38 -4.69 -15.92 -1.12
N TYR A 39 -3.54 -16.57 -1.32
CA TYR A 39 -3.30 -17.93 -0.83
C TYR A 39 -3.12 -18.03 0.69
N HIS A 40 -2.87 -16.92 1.39
CA HIS A 40 -2.78 -16.87 2.86
C HIS A 40 -4.06 -17.37 3.51
N THR A 41 -5.22 -17.04 2.92
CA THR A 41 -6.54 -17.32 3.50
C THR A 41 -7.22 -18.43 2.72
N ARG A 42 -6.94 -19.69 3.07
CA ARG A 42 -7.44 -20.88 2.35
C ARG A 42 -8.87 -21.27 2.70
N LYS A 43 -9.33 -20.87 3.89
CA LYS A 43 -10.67 -21.16 4.42
C LYS A 43 -11.30 -19.86 4.89
N ARG A 44 -12.64 -19.85 4.96
CA ARG A 44 -13.38 -18.71 5.47
C ARG A 44 -12.92 -18.39 6.90
N PRO A 45 -12.40 -17.19 7.17
CA PRO A 45 -12.03 -16.82 8.52
C PRO A 45 -13.30 -16.53 9.34
N GLU A 46 -13.25 -16.89 10.62
CA GLU A 46 -14.27 -16.45 11.58
C GLU A 46 -14.23 -14.92 11.72
N PRO A 47 -15.40 -14.27 11.95
CA PRO A 47 -15.46 -12.86 12.29
C PRO A 47 -14.52 -12.49 13.44
N LEU A 48 -14.19 -11.20 13.55
CA LEU A 48 -13.46 -10.72 14.72
C LEU A 48 -14.31 -10.96 15.98
N THR A 49 -13.65 -11.36 17.07
CA THR A 49 -14.29 -11.40 18.38
C THR A 49 -14.59 -9.98 18.86
N ALA A 50 -15.51 -9.84 19.81
CA ALA A 50 -15.80 -8.52 20.42
C ALA A 50 -14.56 -7.86 21.05
N GLN A 51 -13.58 -8.64 21.51
CA GLN A 51 -12.31 -8.08 21.99
C GLN A 51 -11.43 -7.59 20.83
N GLU A 52 -11.32 -8.38 19.75
CA GLU A 52 -10.56 -7.98 18.55
C GLU A 52 -11.16 -6.72 17.89
N GLU A 53 -12.49 -6.57 17.88
CA GLU A 53 -13.15 -5.36 17.38
C GLU A 53 -12.84 -4.14 18.26
N ARG A 54 -12.85 -4.27 19.59
CA ARG A 54 -12.42 -3.20 20.50
C ARG A 54 -10.95 -2.84 20.30
N ASP A 55 -10.08 -3.84 20.14
CA ASP A 55 -8.65 -3.61 19.92
C ASP A 55 -8.42 -2.90 18.57
N LEU A 56 -9.19 -3.26 17.54
CA LEU A 56 -9.21 -2.59 16.23
C LEU A 56 -9.65 -1.13 16.35
N GLU A 57 -10.75 -0.85 17.06
CA GLU A 57 -11.22 0.52 17.29
C GLU A 57 -10.17 1.38 18.00
N LEU A 58 -9.52 0.83 19.03
CA LEU A 58 -8.44 1.52 19.75
C LEU A 58 -7.21 1.75 18.87
N ALA A 59 -6.82 0.77 18.05
CA ALA A 59 -5.72 0.93 17.10
C ALA A 59 -6.03 2.01 16.06
N ASN A 60 -7.23 2.01 15.49
CA ASN A 60 -7.67 3.02 14.54
C ASN A 60 -7.67 4.42 15.16
N LYS A 61 -8.19 4.55 16.39
CA LYS A 61 -8.20 5.82 17.12
C LYS A 61 -6.78 6.38 17.30
N ARG A 62 -5.84 5.56 17.77
CA ARG A 62 -4.44 5.97 17.95
C ARG A 62 -3.79 6.38 16.64
N PHE A 63 -4.06 5.64 15.56
CA PHE A 63 -3.49 5.94 14.25
C PHE A 63 -4.04 7.26 13.67
N LEU A 64 -5.34 7.51 13.80
CA LEU A 64 -5.96 8.77 13.39
C LEU A 64 -5.48 9.96 14.24
N GLU A 65 -5.30 9.78 15.56
CA GLU A 65 -4.70 10.80 16.42
C GLU A 65 -3.27 11.17 15.98
N LEU A 66 -2.47 10.17 15.58
CA LEU A 66 -1.14 10.40 15.00
C LEU A 66 -1.22 11.15 13.66
N CYS A 67 -2.11 10.73 12.76
CA CYS A 67 -2.33 11.40 11.47
C CYS A 67 -2.73 12.86 11.66
N GLU A 68 -3.64 13.13 12.59
CA GLU A 68 -4.09 14.48 12.92
C GLU A 68 -2.95 15.35 13.45
N LYS A 69 -2.05 14.80 14.28
CA LYS A 69 -0.85 15.53 14.73
C LYS A 69 0.11 15.83 13.60
N CYS A 70 0.26 14.91 12.65
CA CYS A 70 1.03 15.12 11.42
C CYS A 70 0.41 16.23 10.55
N VAL A 71 -0.91 16.25 10.39
CA VAL A 71 -1.63 17.33 9.69
C VAL A 71 -1.39 18.68 10.36
N GLN A 72 -1.61 18.76 11.69
CA GLN A 72 -1.42 20.00 12.47
C GLN A 72 0.01 20.54 12.41
N SER A 73 0.98 19.63 12.30
CA SER A 73 2.41 19.98 12.24
C SER A 73 2.94 20.11 10.82
N ASN A 74 2.11 19.84 9.80
CA ASN A 74 2.51 19.74 8.39
C ASN A 74 3.73 18.83 8.16
N ILE A 75 3.72 17.65 8.79
CA ILE A 75 4.78 16.63 8.67
C ILE A 75 4.22 15.39 7.98
N PRO A 76 4.80 14.95 6.84
CA PRO A 76 4.39 13.71 6.19
C PRO A 76 4.59 12.48 7.08
N LEU A 77 3.57 11.62 7.12
CA LEU A 77 3.60 10.31 7.78
C LEU A 77 3.74 9.21 6.73
N LEU A 78 4.86 8.49 6.76
CA LEU A 78 5.12 7.35 5.88
C LEU A 78 4.81 6.06 6.64
N VAL A 79 3.72 5.39 6.28
CA VAL A 79 3.37 4.09 6.85
C VAL A 79 4.17 3.01 6.15
N ASP A 80 5.03 2.32 6.89
CA ASP A 80 5.87 1.26 6.34
C ASP A 80 5.04 0.04 5.93
N ALA A 81 5.60 -0.70 4.97
CA ALA A 81 5.05 -1.96 4.50
C ALA A 81 5.78 -3.13 5.15
N GLU A 82 5.07 -4.22 5.39
CA GLU A 82 5.56 -5.42 6.09
C GLU A 82 5.38 -6.68 5.22
N PHE A 83 5.20 -7.83 5.84
CA PHE A 83 4.96 -9.11 5.18
C PHE A 83 3.61 -9.12 4.46
N THR A 84 3.51 -9.89 3.37
CA THR A 84 2.26 -10.05 2.62
C THR A 84 1.13 -10.61 3.47
N SER A 85 1.42 -11.30 4.59
CA SER A 85 0.46 -11.83 5.55
C SER A 85 -0.34 -10.75 6.30
N VAL A 86 0.25 -9.57 6.52
CA VAL A 86 -0.37 -8.44 7.26
C VAL A 86 -0.59 -7.19 6.41
N GLN A 87 0.04 -7.11 5.23
CA GLN A 87 -0.02 -5.92 4.38
C GLN A 87 -1.44 -5.44 4.04
N PRO A 88 -2.44 -6.30 3.79
CA PRO A 88 -3.79 -5.82 3.49
C PRO A 88 -4.41 -4.99 4.63
N ALA A 89 -4.16 -5.34 5.89
CA ALA A 89 -4.63 -4.56 7.02
C ALA A 89 -3.91 -3.20 7.10
N ILE A 90 -2.59 -3.18 6.87
CA ILE A 90 -1.79 -1.95 6.85
C ILE A 90 -2.25 -1.01 5.72
N ASP A 91 -2.43 -1.53 4.50
CA ASP A 91 -2.93 -0.78 3.36
C ASP A 91 -4.34 -0.22 3.64
N TYR A 92 -5.21 -1.04 4.22
CA TYR A 92 -6.55 -0.63 4.62
C TYR A 92 -6.53 0.55 5.60
N PHE A 93 -5.78 0.46 6.70
CA PHE A 93 -5.65 1.55 7.67
C PHE A 93 -5.09 2.81 7.03
N THR A 94 -4.03 2.67 6.23
CA THR A 94 -3.36 3.80 5.60
C THR A 94 -4.31 4.53 4.66
N TYR A 95 -5.05 3.80 3.82
CA TYR A 95 -5.97 4.39 2.86
C TYR A 95 -7.22 4.96 3.52
N ALA A 96 -7.75 4.33 4.57
CA ALA A 96 -8.86 4.88 5.35
C ALA A 96 -8.45 6.22 6.00
N ALA A 97 -7.26 6.28 6.61
CA ALA A 97 -6.73 7.52 7.18
C ALA A 97 -6.44 8.57 6.10
N ALA A 98 -5.92 8.17 4.94
CA ALA A 98 -5.68 9.09 3.82
C ALA A 98 -6.99 9.72 3.32
N ILE A 99 -8.10 8.97 3.24
CA ILE A 99 -9.41 9.52 2.88
C ILE A 99 -9.83 10.64 3.84
N VAL A 100 -9.56 10.47 5.13
CA VAL A 100 -9.88 11.46 6.16
C VAL A 100 -8.95 12.67 6.09
N HIS A 101 -7.63 12.45 6.08
CA HIS A 101 -6.63 13.48 6.35
C HIS A 101 -5.94 14.07 5.12
N ASN A 102 -5.87 13.37 3.99
CA ASN A 102 -5.26 13.93 2.78
C ASN A 102 -6.24 14.89 2.10
N LYS A 103 -5.85 16.16 2.03
CA LYS A 103 -6.60 17.28 1.46
C LYS A 103 -5.63 18.23 0.76
N GLY A 104 -6.15 19.05 -0.16
CA GLY A 104 -5.34 20.04 -0.88
C GLY A 104 -4.37 19.42 -1.88
N GLU A 105 -3.18 20.01 -2.00
CA GLU A 105 -2.20 19.60 -3.01
C GLU A 105 -1.19 18.56 -2.49
N ASN A 106 -0.77 18.70 -1.23
CA ASN A 106 0.27 17.88 -0.63
C ASN A 106 -0.35 16.85 0.33
N PRO A 107 -0.27 15.54 0.04
CA PRO A 107 -0.75 14.51 0.96
C PRO A 107 0.10 14.50 2.24
N ILE A 108 -0.53 14.16 3.37
CA ILE A 108 0.16 13.97 4.66
C ILE A 108 0.41 12.49 4.91
N VAL A 109 -0.55 11.63 4.62
CA VAL A 109 -0.47 10.18 4.82
C VAL A 109 0.03 9.52 3.53
N PHE A 110 1.16 8.81 3.63
CA PHE A 110 1.79 8.07 2.55
C PHE A 110 1.74 6.57 2.83
N ASN A 111 1.32 5.80 1.83
CA ASN A 111 1.40 4.34 1.86
C ASN A 111 2.70 3.85 1.20
N THR A 112 3.26 2.74 1.71
CA THR A 112 4.48 2.15 1.14
C THR A 112 4.15 1.03 0.16
N MET A 113 4.57 1.19 -1.09
CA MET A 113 4.43 0.19 -2.14
C MET A 113 5.73 -0.60 -2.34
N GLN A 114 5.68 -1.91 -2.09
CA GLN A 114 6.83 -2.81 -2.27
C GLN A 114 6.86 -3.38 -3.69
N THR A 115 7.66 -2.78 -4.56
CA THR A 115 7.74 -3.07 -6.01
C THR A 115 8.45 -4.39 -6.37
N TYR A 116 8.90 -5.16 -5.39
CA TYR A 116 9.30 -6.54 -5.58
C TYR A 116 8.10 -7.50 -5.74
N LEU A 117 6.90 -7.11 -5.30
CA LEU A 117 5.67 -7.89 -5.47
C LEU A 117 5.17 -7.73 -6.90
N LYS A 118 4.76 -8.85 -7.51
CA LYS A 118 4.23 -8.88 -8.87
C LYS A 118 2.97 -8.04 -9.05
N ASP A 119 2.25 -7.77 -7.96
CA ASP A 119 0.99 -7.04 -7.94
C ASP A 119 1.14 -5.54 -7.65
N ALA A 120 2.37 -5.07 -7.37
CA ALA A 120 2.60 -3.73 -6.82
C ALA A 120 2.20 -2.61 -7.78
N LYS A 121 2.55 -2.74 -9.06
CA LYS A 121 2.16 -1.77 -10.09
C LYS A 121 0.65 -1.68 -10.22
N ASP A 122 -0.04 -2.81 -10.26
CA ASP A 122 -1.49 -2.85 -10.43
C ASP A 122 -2.20 -2.26 -9.22
N ARG A 123 -1.76 -2.57 -7.99
CA ARG A 123 -2.28 -1.95 -6.77
C ARG A 123 -2.05 -0.44 -6.76
N LEU A 124 -0.87 0.03 -7.14
CA LEU A 124 -0.56 1.47 -7.24
C LEU A 124 -1.50 2.19 -8.22
N LEU A 125 -1.74 1.61 -9.40
CA LEU A 125 -2.62 2.19 -10.41
C LEU A 125 -4.08 2.21 -9.94
N LEU A 126 -4.56 1.12 -9.34
CA LEU A 126 -5.93 1.01 -8.82
C LEU A 126 -6.19 1.99 -7.68
N ALA A 127 -5.29 2.07 -6.71
CA ALA A 127 -5.39 3.01 -5.59
C ALA A 127 -5.32 4.46 -6.08
N SER A 128 -4.38 4.79 -6.97
CA SER A 128 -4.27 6.14 -7.56
C SER A 128 -5.54 6.54 -8.30
N LYS A 129 -6.08 5.65 -9.14
CA LYS A 129 -7.31 5.91 -9.89
C LYS A 129 -8.53 6.07 -8.99
N ALA A 130 -8.62 5.29 -7.91
CA ALA A 130 -9.71 5.41 -6.95
C ALA A 130 -9.63 6.74 -6.19
N ALA A 131 -8.43 7.13 -5.75
CA ALA A 131 -8.21 8.40 -5.08
C ALA A 131 -8.55 9.60 -5.98
N ASP A 132 -8.19 9.56 -7.26
CA ASP A 132 -8.54 10.60 -8.24
C ASP A 132 -10.05 10.76 -8.39
N LYS A 133 -10.78 9.65 -8.46
CA LYS A 133 -12.26 9.68 -8.53
C LYS A 133 -12.89 10.31 -7.29
N MET A 134 -12.22 10.21 -6.15
CA MET A 134 -12.65 10.81 -4.88
C MET A 134 -12.12 12.22 -4.65
N GLY A 135 -11.26 12.74 -5.55
CA GLY A 135 -10.58 14.03 -5.37
C GLY A 135 -9.60 14.05 -4.20
N ILE A 136 -9.01 12.91 -3.84
CA ILE A 136 -8.08 12.78 -2.71
C ILE A 136 -6.64 12.75 -3.23
N PRO A 137 -5.75 13.66 -2.79
CA PRO A 137 -4.33 13.54 -3.11
C PRO A 137 -3.73 12.33 -2.40
N MET A 138 -2.99 11.50 -3.12
CA MET A 138 -2.34 10.32 -2.54
C MET A 138 -0.83 10.42 -2.59
N GLY A 139 -0.22 10.05 -1.46
CA GLY A 139 1.21 9.93 -1.28
C GLY A 139 1.64 8.46 -1.32
N PHE A 140 2.69 8.14 -2.08
CA PHE A 140 3.29 6.80 -2.08
C PHE A 140 4.80 6.83 -1.83
N LYS A 141 5.26 5.99 -0.89
CA LYS A 141 6.68 5.64 -0.76
C LYS A 141 6.94 4.38 -1.59
N LEU A 142 7.74 4.49 -2.63
CA LEU A 142 8.14 3.34 -3.43
C LEU A 142 9.43 2.75 -2.87
N VAL A 143 9.40 1.46 -2.57
CA VAL A 143 10.57 0.65 -2.18
C VAL A 143 10.65 -0.58 -3.08
N ARG A 144 11.78 -1.29 -3.08
CA ARG A 144 11.82 -2.65 -3.65
C ARG A 144 11.06 -3.61 -2.73
N GLY A 145 11.55 -3.82 -1.52
CA GLY A 145 10.98 -4.73 -0.52
C GLY A 145 12.08 -5.27 0.37
N ALA A 146 11.71 -5.78 1.55
CA ALA A 146 12.66 -6.24 2.56
C ALA A 146 12.52 -7.74 2.92
N TYR A 147 11.46 -8.41 2.46
CA TYR A 147 11.06 -9.72 2.99
C TYR A 147 11.19 -10.88 1.99
N MET A 148 11.99 -10.73 0.92
CA MET A 148 12.10 -11.66 -0.22
C MET A 148 12.18 -13.14 0.16
N SER A 149 13.07 -13.48 1.11
CA SER A 149 13.33 -14.88 1.50
C SER A 149 12.13 -15.48 2.22
N SER A 150 11.54 -14.73 3.15
CA SER A 150 10.36 -15.14 3.91
C SER A 150 9.15 -15.32 2.99
N GLU A 151 8.94 -14.40 2.04
CA GLU A 151 7.84 -14.48 1.08
C GLU A 151 7.95 -15.70 0.15
N ARG A 152 9.17 -15.98 -0.36
CA ARG A 152 9.42 -17.18 -1.18
C ARG A 152 9.20 -18.46 -0.39
N LYS A 153 9.73 -18.51 0.84
CA LYS A 153 9.58 -19.68 1.70
C LYS A 153 8.10 -19.94 2.01
N LEU A 154 7.35 -18.92 2.42
CA LEU A 154 5.94 -19.05 2.75
C LEU A 154 5.11 -19.53 1.56
N ALA A 155 5.32 -18.95 0.37
CA ALA A 155 4.62 -19.39 -0.84
C ALA A 155 4.92 -20.87 -1.16
N ALA A 156 6.19 -21.27 -1.08
CA ALA A 156 6.60 -22.66 -1.33
C ALA A 156 6.01 -23.64 -0.30
N ASP A 157 6.05 -23.30 0.99
CA ASP A 157 5.48 -24.12 2.07
C ASP A 157 3.95 -24.31 1.90
N LEU A 158 3.28 -23.32 1.30
CA LEU A 158 1.85 -23.38 0.99
C LEU A 158 1.53 -24.01 -0.38
N GLY A 159 2.54 -24.34 -1.19
CA GLY A 159 2.38 -24.93 -2.52
C GLY A 159 2.01 -23.93 -3.63
N PHE A 160 2.36 -22.65 -3.47
CA PHE A 160 2.06 -21.58 -4.43
C PHE A 160 3.32 -21.01 -5.07
N ALA A 161 3.15 -20.42 -6.25
CA ALA A 161 4.19 -19.63 -6.89
C ALA A 161 4.52 -18.39 -6.04
N SER A 162 5.80 -18.00 -6.03
CA SER A 162 6.25 -16.83 -5.29
C SER A 162 5.51 -15.55 -5.72
N PRO A 163 5.05 -14.71 -4.75
CA PRO A 163 4.35 -13.46 -5.05
C PRO A 163 5.31 -12.36 -5.54
N ILE A 164 6.62 -12.57 -5.38
CA ILE A 164 7.63 -11.60 -5.79
C ILE A 164 8.17 -11.92 -7.18
N HIS A 165 8.74 -10.92 -7.83
CA HIS A 165 9.34 -11.05 -9.14
C HIS A 165 10.42 -12.14 -9.19
N ASN A 166 10.53 -12.79 -10.36
CA ASN A 166 11.42 -13.93 -10.57
C ASN A 166 12.89 -13.48 -10.58
N THR A 167 13.16 -12.28 -11.10
CA THR A 167 14.52 -11.73 -11.16
C THR A 167 14.61 -10.34 -10.53
N ILE A 168 15.81 -9.95 -10.12
CA ILE A 168 16.09 -8.59 -9.66
C ILE A 168 15.83 -7.54 -10.75
N LYS A 169 16.03 -7.90 -12.03
CA LYS A 169 15.79 -7.03 -13.18
C LYS A 169 14.30 -6.69 -13.30
N ASP A 170 13.44 -7.67 -13.07
CA ASP A 170 11.98 -7.46 -13.05
C ASP A 170 11.56 -6.52 -11.91
N THR A 171 12.13 -6.70 -10.70
CA THR A 171 11.92 -5.76 -9.59
C THR A 171 12.40 -4.35 -9.93
N HIS A 172 13.57 -4.21 -10.57
CA HIS A 172 14.08 -2.90 -11.00
C HIS A 172 13.15 -2.26 -12.02
N LYS A 173 12.67 -3.04 -12.99
CA LYS A 173 11.69 -2.59 -13.97
C LYS A 173 10.41 -2.12 -13.29
N CYS A 174 9.83 -2.90 -12.38
CA CYS A 174 8.61 -2.51 -11.67
C CYS A 174 8.82 -1.24 -10.84
N PHE A 175 9.95 -1.10 -10.14
CA PHE A 175 10.29 0.11 -9.39
C PHE A 175 10.33 1.34 -10.31
N ASN A 176 11.06 1.25 -11.42
CA ASN A 176 11.22 2.36 -12.35
C ASN A 176 9.90 2.71 -13.07
N ASP A 177 9.12 1.71 -13.48
CA ASP A 177 7.79 1.90 -14.08
C ASP A 177 6.85 2.65 -13.10
N CYS A 178 6.79 2.22 -11.83
CA CYS A 178 5.98 2.88 -10.80
C CYS A 178 6.48 4.30 -10.49
N SER A 179 7.80 4.49 -10.46
CA SER A 179 8.42 5.80 -10.28
C SER A 179 8.04 6.76 -11.40
N ASN A 180 8.14 6.31 -12.66
CA ASN A 180 7.78 7.13 -13.82
C ASN A 180 6.30 7.53 -13.78
N PHE A 181 5.42 6.56 -13.53
CA PHE A 181 3.99 6.81 -13.39
C PHE A 181 3.69 7.86 -12.30
N MET A 182 4.28 7.72 -11.12
CA MET A 182 4.02 8.66 -10.02
C MET A 182 4.57 10.04 -10.32
N LEU A 183 5.76 10.17 -10.91
CA LEU A 183 6.33 11.46 -11.29
C LEU A 183 5.45 12.17 -12.33
N GLU A 184 5.02 11.47 -13.38
CA GLU A 184 4.10 12.02 -14.38
C GLU A 184 2.77 12.45 -13.76
N LYS A 185 2.25 11.64 -12.83
CA LYS A 185 1.00 11.93 -12.13
C LYS A 185 1.10 13.22 -11.31
N ILE A 186 2.13 13.35 -10.47
CA ILE A 186 2.27 14.49 -9.56
C ILE A 186 2.75 15.77 -10.26
N ALA A 187 3.37 15.65 -11.44
CA ALA A 187 3.65 16.82 -12.28
C ALA A 187 2.36 17.44 -12.85
N ASN A 188 1.27 16.67 -12.96
CA ASN A 188 0.01 17.08 -13.57
C ASN A 188 -1.15 17.20 -12.57
N GLY A 189 -0.90 17.06 -11.27
CA GLY A 189 -1.96 17.08 -10.28
C GLY A 189 -1.47 16.84 -8.85
N PRO A 190 -2.40 16.91 -7.87
CA PRO A 190 -2.05 16.82 -6.48
C PRO A 190 -1.66 15.38 -6.09
N GLY A 191 -0.71 15.25 -5.16
CA GLY A 191 -0.16 13.96 -4.76
C GLY A 191 1.30 14.05 -4.32
N GLY A 192 1.89 12.92 -4.00
CA GLY A 192 3.29 12.88 -3.56
C GLY A 192 3.95 11.54 -3.80
N VAL A 193 5.27 11.56 -4.01
CA VAL A 193 6.05 10.33 -4.12
C VAL A 193 7.37 10.45 -3.37
N VAL A 194 7.73 9.38 -2.66
CA VAL A 194 9.06 9.20 -2.08
C VAL A 194 9.71 7.99 -2.74
N LEU A 195 10.84 8.20 -3.39
CA LEU A 195 11.58 7.16 -4.11
C LEU A 195 12.73 6.64 -3.24
N ALA A 196 12.47 5.59 -2.46
CA ALA A 196 13.44 5.04 -1.52
C ALA A 196 14.32 3.97 -2.19
N THR A 197 15.48 4.41 -2.72
CA THR A 197 16.42 3.53 -3.42
C THR A 197 17.88 3.97 -3.25
N HIS A 198 18.77 3.00 -3.05
CA HIS A 198 20.23 3.18 -3.15
C HIS A 198 20.78 2.73 -4.53
N ASN A 199 19.92 2.22 -5.42
CA ASN A 199 20.33 1.87 -6.77
C ASN A 199 20.49 3.15 -7.59
N ILE A 200 21.73 3.43 -7.98
CA ILE A 200 22.14 4.65 -8.69
C ILE A 200 21.39 4.80 -10.01
N GLU A 201 21.20 3.72 -10.77
CA GLU A 201 20.55 3.77 -12.08
C GLU A 201 19.07 4.13 -11.96
N SER A 202 18.34 3.54 -10.99
CA SER A 202 16.97 3.97 -10.66
C SER A 202 16.92 5.44 -10.24
N GLY A 203 17.90 5.90 -9.44
CA GLY A 203 18.00 7.29 -9.00
C GLY A 203 18.21 8.26 -10.17
N LYS A 204 19.13 7.94 -11.09
CA LYS A 204 19.38 8.73 -12.31
C LYS A 204 18.15 8.82 -13.19
N LEU A 205 17.46 7.70 -13.43
CA LEU A 205 16.24 7.66 -14.24
C LEU A 205 15.14 8.54 -13.64
N ALA A 206 14.92 8.45 -12.33
CA ALA A 206 13.94 9.28 -11.64
C ALA A 206 14.29 10.77 -11.68
N ALA A 207 15.56 11.13 -11.44
CA ALA A 207 16.02 12.50 -11.51
C ALA A 207 15.91 13.10 -12.92
N ALA A 208 16.28 12.33 -13.95
CA ALA A 208 16.12 12.73 -15.34
C ALA A 208 14.65 12.97 -15.69
N LYS A 209 13.75 12.07 -15.25
CA LYS A 209 12.31 12.23 -15.49
C LYS A 209 11.73 13.44 -14.76
N ALA A 210 12.12 13.68 -13.51
CA ALA A 210 11.71 14.86 -12.77
C ALA A 210 12.15 16.16 -13.49
N HIS A 211 13.39 16.21 -13.97
CA HIS A 211 13.89 17.34 -14.76
C HIS A 211 13.13 17.53 -16.08
N GLU A 212 12.84 16.45 -16.81
CA GLU A 212 12.02 16.47 -18.04
C GLU A 212 10.64 17.07 -17.79
N LEU A 213 10.02 16.70 -16.66
CA LEU A 213 8.69 17.19 -16.26
C LEU A 213 8.72 18.60 -15.68
N GLY A 214 9.88 19.27 -15.63
CA GLY A 214 10.01 20.60 -15.02
C GLY A 214 9.81 20.60 -13.50
N MET A 215 9.91 19.43 -12.86
CA MET A 215 9.87 19.29 -11.40
C MET A 215 11.22 19.75 -10.85
N GLY A 216 11.37 21.07 -10.76
CA GLY A 216 12.64 21.70 -10.49
C GLY A 216 12.63 23.20 -10.71
N LYS A 217 11.76 23.91 -10.00
CA LYS A 217 11.93 25.26 -9.44
C LYS A 217 10.76 25.57 -8.52
#